data_AF-A0A5K1V6B0-F1
#
_entry.id   AF-A0A5K1V6B0-F1
#
_cell.length_a   1.000
_cell.length_b   1.000
_cell.length_c   1.000
_cell.angle_alpha   90.00
_cell.angle_beta   90.00
_cell.angle_gamma   90.00
#
_symmetry.space_group_name_H-M   'P 1'
#
loop_
_entity.id
_entity.type
_entity.pdbx_description
1 polymer ?
#
loop_
_entity_poly.entity_id
_entity_poly.type
_entity_poly.pdbx_seq_one_letter_code
_entity_poly.pdbx_strand_id
1 'polypeptide(L)'
;MTTPIRIDSDAIKQLHGTVYVQQEEKTQEFVDAMEKGDGKSIIWEILKQLRPGMSLERITMPTHVMEPRSLLEKLTDYFTHLDLVNAAANAPTAEERMVKLVQFFLSGFYITPKACKKPYNPLLGEFYRTSWSHADGSKTFFIAEQTSHHPPVSSIYACNRQAGWVGTGSLDFVTTFNGLSASAGIQGLIKAKFTKFDEDYEWNFPMALVTGIYIPPLTMEIGGVLNFVCKQSGYKAKVEFKTMSMFSSSNYRQINGIISDPEGKPIYEINGRYDEELFITDKRTKEKKSFFKVEELKKTKEQRLVREFDKLHPFESEKLFKRVSDAIIKNDQNLAMEEKFVLEEAQRTQRKLNDEKKVEQERRLFDKQGSDHDWKYKWENWNKYDPETEGEELEIGGKIVTLKKNEVLNEERIKEILSDIPYPDWKEGEEPPHMLESFKFLLDRYKKVEDNKDKEEENKEDNKETEEKKEEAPINENDSLCPKAVVAKA
;
A
#
# COMPACT_ATOMS: atom_id res chain seq x y z
N MET A 1 6.35 -29.66 -14.86
CA MET A 1 6.99 -29.39 -16.16
C MET A 1 6.80 -27.91 -16.42
N THR A 2 7.86 -27.13 -16.25
CA THR A 2 7.90 -25.70 -16.54
C THR A 2 7.78 -25.51 -18.05
N THR A 3 6.76 -24.78 -18.51
CA THR A 3 6.64 -24.43 -19.91
C THR A 3 7.85 -23.57 -20.29
N PRO A 4 8.69 -23.98 -21.25
CA PRO A 4 9.83 -23.18 -21.65
C PRO A 4 9.34 -21.93 -22.36
N ILE A 5 9.82 -20.76 -21.91
CA ILE A 5 9.58 -19.49 -22.60
C ILE A 5 10.20 -19.60 -24.00
N ARG A 6 9.36 -19.69 -25.02
CA ARG A 6 9.77 -19.72 -26.42
C ARG A 6 10.07 -18.28 -26.82
N ILE A 7 11.35 -17.90 -26.80
CA ILE A 7 11.76 -16.54 -27.17
C ILE A 7 11.76 -16.44 -28.69
N ASP A 8 10.77 -15.72 -29.22
CA ASP A 8 10.69 -15.32 -30.61
C ASP A 8 11.73 -14.22 -30.90
N SER A 9 12.30 -14.19 -32.11
CA SER A 9 13.29 -13.19 -32.53
C SER A 9 12.74 -11.76 -32.52
N ASP A 10 11.41 -11.60 -32.58
CA ASP A 10 10.74 -10.31 -32.41
C ASP A 10 10.71 -9.83 -30.93
N ALA A 11 10.82 -10.73 -29.95
CA ALA A 11 10.91 -10.38 -28.53
C ALA A 11 12.23 -9.68 -28.17
N ILE A 12 13.28 -9.86 -28.98
CA ILE A 12 14.58 -9.17 -28.85
C ILE A 12 14.40 -7.65 -29.00
N LYS A 13 13.36 -7.19 -29.72
CA LYS A 13 13.01 -5.77 -29.86
C LYS A 13 12.07 -5.25 -28.77
N GLN A 14 11.64 -6.09 -27.82
CA GLN A 14 10.48 -5.83 -26.94
C GLN A 14 10.74 -6.12 -25.45
N LEU A 15 11.99 -6.22 -24.95
CA LEU A 15 12.19 -6.31 -23.50
C LEU A 15 11.79 -4.97 -22.87
N HIS A 16 10.54 -4.89 -22.41
CA HIS A 16 9.99 -3.77 -21.69
C HIS A 16 9.79 -4.18 -20.22
N GLY A 17 10.10 -3.26 -19.31
CA GLY A 17 9.70 -3.41 -17.91
C GLY A 17 8.18 -3.51 -17.80
N THR A 18 7.71 -3.98 -16.64
CA THR A 18 6.29 -3.90 -16.27
C THR A 18 5.78 -2.49 -16.50
N VAL A 19 4.63 -2.39 -17.19
CA VAL A 19 4.00 -1.11 -17.45
C VAL A 19 3.27 -0.65 -16.19
N TYR A 20 3.67 0.51 -15.69
CA TYR A 20 2.97 1.22 -14.63
C TYR A 20 2.33 2.48 -15.22
N VAL A 21 1.05 2.67 -14.91
CA VAL A 21 0.22 3.78 -15.37
C VAL A 21 -0.13 4.70 -14.19
N GLN A 22 -0.42 5.97 -14.48
CA GLN A 22 -0.92 6.88 -13.45
C GLN A 22 -2.28 6.40 -12.95
N GLN A 23 -2.44 6.34 -11.64
CA GLN A 23 -3.73 6.06 -11.02
C GLN A 23 -4.60 7.32 -11.12
N GLU A 24 -5.82 7.22 -11.67
CA GLU A 24 -6.82 8.27 -11.47
C GLU A 24 -7.08 8.43 -9.97
N GLU A 25 -6.95 9.66 -9.43
CA GLU A 25 -7.13 9.93 -8.00
C GLU A 25 -8.58 9.68 -7.55
N LYS A 26 -8.92 8.41 -7.27
CA LYS A 26 -10.19 8.00 -6.66
C LYS A 26 -10.24 8.28 -5.15
N THR A 27 -9.16 8.83 -4.58
CA THR A 27 -8.96 8.99 -3.12
C THR A 27 -10.04 9.84 -2.46
N GLN A 28 -10.62 10.82 -3.15
CA GLN A 28 -11.62 11.70 -2.57
C GLN A 28 -13.00 11.02 -2.45
N GLU A 29 -13.42 10.24 -3.46
CA GLU A 29 -14.66 9.44 -3.39
C GLU A 29 -14.59 8.33 -2.33
N PHE A 30 -13.39 7.74 -2.13
CA PHE A 30 -13.18 6.72 -1.09
C PHE A 30 -13.35 7.26 0.33
N VAL A 31 -12.86 8.47 0.61
CA VAL A 31 -12.96 9.08 1.95
C VAL A 31 -14.41 9.45 2.27
N ASP A 32 -15.14 10.00 1.29
CA ASP A 32 -16.50 10.50 1.48
C ASP A 32 -17.54 9.36 1.60
N ALA A 33 -17.35 8.22 0.93
CA ALA A 33 -18.22 7.05 1.06
C ALA A 33 -18.12 6.36 2.44
N MET A 34 -16.99 6.51 3.14
CA MET A 34 -16.70 5.79 4.39
C MET A 34 -17.26 6.45 5.67
N GLU A 35 -17.79 7.67 5.58
CA GLU A 35 -18.33 8.43 6.73
C GLU A 35 -19.75 8.00 7.15
N LYS A 36 -20.45 7.19 6.34
CA LYS A 36 -21.85 6.79 6.59
C LYS A 36 -21.98 5.29 6.91
N GLY A 37 -21.74 4.91 8.17
CA GLY A 37 -22.02 3.54 8.63
C GLY A 37 -22.35 3.46 10.11
N ASP A 38 -23.53 2.92 10.44
CA ASP A 38 -24.04 2.79 11.82
C ASP A 38 -23.73 1.40 12.41
N GLY A 39 -22.45 1.00 12.40
CA GLY A 39 -21.95 -0.32 12.83
C GLY A 39 -21.78 -0.51 14.35
N LYS A 40 -22.27 0.44 15.16
CA LYS A 40 -21.96 0.55 16.60
C LYS A 40 -22.38 -0.67 17.42
N SER A 41 -23.50 -1.31 17.09
CA SER A 41 -24.01 -2.47 17.83
C SER A 41 -23.12 -3.71 17.68
N ILE A 42 -22.55 -3.95 16.51
CA ILE A 42 -21.73 -5.13 16.23
C ILE A 42 -20.34 -5.00 16.87
N ILE A 43 -19.72 -3.81 16.77
CA ILE A 43 -18.44 -3.54 17.45
C ILE A 43 -18.59 -3.77 18.95
N TRP A 44 -19.70 -3.30 19.55
CA TRP A 44 -19.97 -3.47 20.97
C TRP A 44 -20.03 -4.95 21.41
N GLU A 45 -20.70 -5.80 20.65
CA GLU A 45 -20.78 -7.24 20.95
C GLU A 45 -19.43 -7.96 20.83
N ILE A 46 -18.56 -7.52 19.91
CA ILE A 46 -17.19 -8.01 19.81
C ILE A 46 -16.39 -7.57 21.04
N LEU A 47 -16.44 -6.28 21.38
CA LEU A 47 -15.69 -5.70 22.50
C LEU A 47 -16.02 -6.34 23.85
N LYS A 48 -17.28 -6.72 24.09
CA LYS A 48 -17.70 -7.45 25.30
C LYS A 48 -16.97 -8.78 25.50
N GLN A 49 -16.53 -9.41 24.42
CA GLN A 49 -15.84 -10.69 24.45
C GLN A 49 -14.33 -10.54 24.69
N LEU A 50 -13.81 -9.30 24.66
CA LEU A 50 -12.39 -9.02 24.77
C LEU A 50 -11.97 -8.76 26.21
N ARG A 51 -10.75 -9.18 26.52
CA ARG A 51 -10.05 -8.88 27.77
C ARG A 51 -8.83 -8.03 27.46
N PRO A 52 -8.45 -7.09 28.35
CA PRO A 52 -7.21 -6.34 28.18
C PRO A 52 -6.01 -7.26 27.93
N GLY A 53 -5.19 -6.91 26.95
CA GLY A 53 -4.04 -7.69 26.48
C GLY A 53 -4.35 -8.72 25.40
N MET A 54 -5.62 -8.93 25.02
CA MET A 54 -5.96 -9.85 23.93
C MET A 54 -5.53 -9.30 22.57
N SER A 55 -4.88 -10.16 21.76
CA SER A 55 -4.62 -9.87 20.34
C SER A 55 -5.92 -9.90 19.54
N LEU A 56 -6.10 -8.90 18.67
CA LEU A 56 -7.24 -8.73 17.78
C LEU A 56 -7.06 -9.43 16.43
N GLU A 57 -5.92 -10.07 16.18
CA GLU A 57 -5.63 -10.75 14.90
C GLU A 57 -6.54 -11.96 14.65
N ARG A 58 -6.96 -12.64 15.72
CA ARG A 58 -7.84 -13.82 15.65
C ARG A 58 -9.33 -13.47 15.67
N ILE A 59 -9.65 -12.18 15.76
CA ILE A 59 -11.01 -11.69 15.84
C ILE A 59 -11.39 -11.11 14.48
N THR A 60 -12.46 -11.65 13.91
CA THR A 60 -12.99 -11.14 12.64
C THR A 60 -13.66 -9.80 12.88
N MET A 61 -12.94 -8.74 12.54
CA MET A 61 -13.48 -7.38 12.57
C MET A 61 -14.57 -7.21 11.51
N PRO A 62 -15.65 -6.47 11.81
CA PRO A 62 -16.69 -6.17 10.83
C PRO A 62 -16.15 -5.35 9.65
N THR A 63 -16.75 -5.50 8.48
CA THR A 63 -16.30 -4.81 7.25
C THR A 63 -16.45 -3.29 7.30
N HIS A 64 -17.35 -2.75 8.13
CA HIS A 64 -17.50 -1.31 8.30
C HIS A 64 -16.32 -0.64 9.03
N VAL A 65 -15.45 -1.39 9.70
CA VAL A 65 -14.19 -0.86 10.24
C VAL A 65 -13.00 -1.13 9.31
N MET A 66 -13.22 -1.64 8.10
CA MET A 66 -12.14 -1.97 7.17
C MET A 66 -11.91 -0.84 6.16
N GLU A 67 -10.65 -0.61 5.83
CA GLU A 67 -10.20 0.17 4.67
C GLU A 67 -10.13 -0.78 3.47
N PRO A 68 -10.63 -0.41 2.28
CA PRO A 68 -10.66 -1.29 1.09
C PRO A 68 -9.28 -1.42 0.42
N ARG A 69 -8.23 -1.60 1.23
CA ARG A 69 -6.82 -1.74 0.84
C ARG A 69 -6.17 -2.81 1.68
N SER A 70 -5.29 -3.60 1.08
CA SER A 70 -4.42 -4.51 1.83
C SER A 70 -3.38 -3.73 2.62
N LEU A 71 -2.89 -4.31 3.73
CA LEU A 71 -1.73 -3.78 4.44
C LEU A 71 -0.52 -3.60 3.51
N LEU A 72 -0.28 -4.51 2.57
CA LEU A 72 0.86 -4.41 1.64
C LEU A 72 0.79 -3.13 0.79
N GLU A 73 -0.40 -2.79 0.32
CA GLU A 73 -0.64 -1.53 -0.37
C GLU A 73 -0.56 -0.34 0.59
N LYS A 74 -1.12 -0.47 1.80
CA LYS A 74 -1.16 0.59 2.81
C LYS A 74 0.23 1.08 3.23
N LEU A 75 1.22 0.18 3.26
CA LEU A 75 2.62 0.52 3.57
C LEU A 75 3.21 1.56 2.61
N THR A 76 2.66 1.71 1.41
CA THR A 76 3.11 2.74 0.45
C THR A 76 2.70 4.17 0.83
N ASP A 77 1.80 4.35 1.81
CA ASP A 77 1.42 5.69 2.29
C ASP A 77 2.63 6.41 2.95
N TYR A 78 3.60 5.65 3.47
CA TYR A 78 4.86 6.19 3.99
C TYR A 78 5.83 6.65 2.89
N PHE A 79 5.55 6.37 1.61
CA PHE A 79 6.39 6.67 0.45
C PHE A 79 5.82 7.85 -0.38
N THR A 80 5.19 8.82 0.28
CA THR A 80 4.49 9.92 -0.42
C THR A 80 5.42 11.06 -0.90
N HIS A 81 6.55 11.26 -0.20
CA HIS A 81 7.51 12.34 -0.47
C HIS A 81 8.91 11.74 -0.68
N LEU A 82 9.09 11.00 -1.78
CA LEU A 82 10.36 10.31 -2.06
C LEU A 82 11.47 11.30 -2.40
N ASP A 83 11.12 12.49 -2.88
CA ASP A 83 12.01 13.64 -3.00
C ASP A 83 12.82 13.91 -1.72
N LEU A 84 12.22 13.74 -0.54
CA LEU A 84 12.89 13.93 0.74
C LEU A 84 13.94 12.84 1.04
N VAL A 85 13.67 11.57 0.74
CA VAL A 85 14.66 10.50 0.91
C VAL A 85 15.75 10.57 -0.17
N ASN A 86 15.41 10.97 -1.40
CA ASN A 86 16.38 11.27 -2.46
C ASN A 86 17.34 12.39 -2.01
N ALA A 87 16.80 13.45 -1.40
CA ALA A 87 17.60 14.53 -0.84
C ALA A 87 18.43 14.07 0.37
N ALA A 88 17.89 13.17 1.22
CA ALA A 88 18.62 12.59 2.34
C ALA A 88 19.82 11.76 1.87
N ALA A 89 19.63 10.88 0.88
CA ALA A 89 20.68 10.03 0.34
C ALA A 89 21.84 10.83 -0.30
N ASN A 90 21.59 12.08 -0.68
CA ASN A 90 22.56 12.95 -1.34
C ASN A 90 23.12 14.08 -0.46
N ALA A 91 22.65 14.21 0.80
CA ALA A 91 23.11 15.30 1.66
C ALA A 91 24.60 15.13 2.03
N PRO A 92 25.40 16.23 2.01
CA PRO A 92 26.85 16.17 2.12
C PRO A 92 27.35 15.66 3.48
N THR A 93 26.66 16.02 4.58
CA THR A 93 27.09 15.68 5.94
C THR A 93 26.19 14.61 6.57
N ALA A 94 26.76 13.73 7.41
CA ALA A 94 25.98 12.70 8.13
C ALA A 94 24.86 13.30 8.98
N GLU A 95 25.12 14.48 9.55
CA GLU A 95 24.14 15.27 10.30
C GLU A 95 22.92 15.61 9.42
N GLU A 96 23.14 16.20 8.25
CA GLU A 96 22.05 16.55 7.33
C GLU A 96 21.32 15.32 6.79
N ARG A 97 22.03 14.21 6.55
CA ARG A 97 21.42 12.95 6.13
C ARG A 97 20.45 12.41 7.18
N MET A 98 20.85 12.38 8.46
CA MET A 98 19.97 11.98 9.57
C MET A 98 18.77 12.92 9.69
N VAL A 99 18.99 14.25 9.63
CA VAL A 99 17.92 15.25 9.68
C VAL A 99 16.89 15.01 8.56
N LYS A 100 17.34 14.85 7.32
CA LYS A 100 16.45 14.65 6.16
C LYS A 100 15.77 13.28 6.16
N LEU A 101 16.41 12.22 6.65
CA LEU A 101 15.77 10.92 6.81
C LEU A 101 14.60 10.99 7.81
N VAL A 102 14.80 11.67 8.95
CA VAL A 102 13.73 11.92 9.92
C VAL A 102 12.62 12.77 9.31
N GLN A 103 12.98 13.78 8.50
CA GLN A 103 12.03 14.62 7.76
C GLN A 103 11.16 13.80 6.82
N PHE A 104 11.79 12.95 6.00
CA PHE A 104 11.12 12.04 5.07
C PHE A 104 10.11 11.16 5.79
N PHE A 105 10.54 10.44 6.83
CA PHE A 105 9.64 9.52 7.51
C PHE A 105 8.46 10.24 8.17
N LEU A 106 8.70 11.41 8.79
CA LEU A 106 7.64 12.20 9.40
C LEU A 106 6.65 12.81 8.40
N SER A 107 7.06 13.01 7.15
CA SER A 107 6.23 13.62 6.11
C SER A 107 5.02 12.76 5.70
N GLY A 108 5.03 11.44 5.95
CA GLY A 108 3.91 10.55 5.63
C GLY A 108 2.73 10.63 6.60
N PHE A 109 2.91 11.17 7.81
CA PHE A 109 1.92 11.03 8.88
C PHE A 109 0.72 11.98 8.79
N TYR A 110 0.75 13.02 7.95
CA TYR A 110 -0.45 13.83 7.72
C TYR A 110 -1.51 13.09 6.91
N ILE A 111 -1.13 12.01 6.20
CA ILE A 111 -2.01 11.13 5.41
C ILE A 111 -2.62 10.08 6.34
N THR A 112 -3.22 10.55 7.42
CA THR A 112 -3.91 9.69 8.38
C THR A 112 -5.40 9.76 8.10
N PRO A 113 -6.09 8.63 7.81
CA PRO A 113 -7.53 8.63 7.59
C PRO A 113 -8.27 9.27 8.76
N LYS A 114 -9.28 10.10 8.47
CA LYS A 114 -10.14 10.70 9.51
C LYS A 114 -10.96 9.64 10.25
N ALA A 115 -11.31 8.55 9.56
CA ALA A 115 -12.04 7.42 10.13
C ALA A 115 -11.08 6.35 10.64
N CYS A 116 -11.37 5.79 11.82
CA CYS A 116 -10.65 4.66 12.38
C CYS A 116 -10.95 3.39 11.57
N LYS A 117 -10.13 3.11 10.54
CA LYS A 117 -10.29 1.97 9.63
C LYS A 117 -9.01 1.14 9.60
N LYS A 118 -9.17 -0.19 9.52
CA LYS A 118 -8.09 -1.17 9.49
C LYS A 118 -7.93 -1.70 8.06
N PRO A 119 -6.72 -1.75 7.48
CA PRO A 119 -6.52 -2.39 6.18
C PRO A 119 -6.79 -3.91 6.26
N TYR A 120 -6.97 -4.56 5.12
CA TYR A 120 -7.06 -6.03 5.07
C TYR A 120 -5.77 -6.66 5.60
N ASN A 121 -5.92 -7.72 6.39
CA ASN A 121 -4.79 -8.55 6.77
C ASN A 121 -4.38 -9.36 5.54
N PRO A 122 -3.13 -9.26 5.05
CA PRO A 122 -2.76 -9.91 3.81
C PRO A 122 -2.86 -11.44 3.89
N LEU A 123 -3.19 -12.08 2.77
CA LEU A 123 -3.15 -13.53 2.64
C LEU A 123 -1.73 -14.01 2.36
N LEU A 124 -1.39 -15.23 2.78
CA LEU A 124 -0.08 -15.83 2.59
C LEU A 124 0.27 -15.95 1.09
N GLY A 125 1.34 -15.29 0.66
CA GLY A 125 1.76 -15.21 -0.74
C GLY A 125 1.04 -14.15 -1.56
N GLU A 126 0.15 -13.37 -0.94
CA GLU A 126 -0.27 -12.10 -1.50
C GLU A 126 0.95 -11.20 -1.70
N PHE A 127 0.94 -10.43 -2.77
CA PHE A 127 1.99 -9.47 -3.05
C PHE A 127 1.43 -8.15 -3.58
N TYR A 128 2.23 -7.10 -3.46
CA TYR A 128 1.95 -5.79 -4.01
C TYR A 128 3.21 -5.21 -4.62
N ARG A 129 3.07 -4.57 -5.77
CA ARG A 129 4.18 -3.90 -6.45
C ARG A 129 3.72 -2.61 -7.09
N THR A 130 4.56 -1.59 -7.02
CA THR A 130 4.27 -0.26 -7.55
C THR A 130 5.57 0.47 -7.86
N SER A 131 5.46 1.59 -8.55
CA SER A 131 6.60 2.45 -8.87
C SER A 131 6.24 3.92 -8.78
N TRP A 132 7.27 4.76 -8.71
CA TRP A 132 7.19 6.20 -8.88
C TRP A 132 8.21 6.62 -9.93
N SER A 133 7.85 7.62 -10.73
CA SER A 133 8.78 8.26 -11.67
C SER A 133 9.14 9.65 -11.13
N HIS A 134 10.41 9.99 -11.15
CA HIS A 134 10.94 11.23 -10.61
C HIS A 134 11.30 12.23 -11.73
N ALA A 135 11.36 13.52 -11.38
CA ALA A 135 11.67 14.58 -12.34
C ALA A 135 13.08 14.48 -12.96
N ASP A 136 14.01 13.82 -12.28
CA ASP A 136 15.36 13.54 -12.79
C ASP A 136 15.44 12.32 -13.72
N GLY A 137 14.29 11.68 -14.00
CA GLY A 137 14.17 10.49 -14.84
C GLY A 137 14.42 9.18 -14.08
N SER A 138 14.80 9.22 -12.81
CA SER A 138 14.94 8.01 -12.00
C SER A 138 13.59 7.41 -11.64
N LYS A 139 13.61 6.14 -11.21
CA LYS A 139 12.42 5.40 -10.77
C LYS A 139 12.65 4.84 -9.37
N THR A 140 11.61 4.92 -8.54
CA THR A 140 11.54 4.14 -7.31
C THR A 140 10.66 2.92 -7.54
N PHE A 141 11.14 1.75 -7.17
CA PHE A 141 10.35 0.52 -7.15
C PHE A 141 10.03 0.12 -5.71
N PHE A 142 8.82 -0.40 -5.49
CA PHE A 142 8.39 -0.98 -4.22
C PHE A 142 7.79 -2.35 -4.48
N ILE A 143 8.29 -3.36 -3.76
CA ILE A 143 7.87 -4.76 -3.82
C ILE A 143 7.53 -5.20 -2.41
N ALA A 144 6.38 -5.84 -2.25
CA ALA A 144 5.95 -6.41 -0.98
C ALA A 144 5.34 -7.80 -1.17
N GLU A 145 5.56 -8.70 -0.22
CA GLU A 145 4.95 -10.04 -0.17
C GLU A 145 4.57 -10.36 1.27
N GLN A 146 3.40 -10.98 1.47
CA GLN A 146 3.07 -11.60 2.75
C GLN A 146 3.83 -12.92 2.87
N THR A 147 4.96 -12.87 3.57
CA THR A 147 5.92 -13.98 3.62
C THR A 147 5.57 -15.03 4.66
N SER A 148 4.90 -14.62 5.75
CA SER A 148 4.38 -15.54 6.76
C SER A 148 2.98 -15.10 7.22
N HIS A 149 2.19 -16.05 7.70
CA HIS A 149 0.85 -15.78 8.24
C HIS A 149 0.72 -16.17 9.72
N HIS A 150 1.57 -17.08 10.21
CA HIS A 150 1.65 -17.46 11.61
C HIS A 150 3.13 -17.59 12.00
N PRO A 151 3.79 -16.50 12.46
CA PRO A 151 3.25 -15.15 12.68
C PRO A 151 2.99 -14.35 11.38
N PRO A 152 2.13 -13.31 11.38
CA PRO A 152 1.82 -12.53 10.19
C PRO A 152 2.95 -11.55 9.85
N VAL A 153 3.81 -11.93 8.91
CA VAL A 153 4.98 -11.14 8.47
C VAL A 153 4.75 -10.65 7.04
N SER A 154 4.80 -9.34 6.83
CA SER A 154 4.87 -8.70 5.52
C SER A 154 6.30 -8.26 5.24
N SER A 155 6.89 -8.71 4.15
CA SER A 155 8.23 -8.30 3.75
C SER A 155 8.18 -7.28 2.63
N ILE A 156 9.01 -6.25 2.71
CA ILE A 156 9.07 -5.16 1.73
C ILE A 156 10.50 -4.93 1.26
N TYR A 157 10.64 -4.52 0.01
CA TYR A 157 11.87 -4.01 -0.59
C TYR A 157 11.53 -2.78 -1.42
N ALA A 158 12.26 -1.69 -1.23
CA ALA A 158 12.09 -0.48 -2.01
C ALA A 158 13.45 0.11 -2.37
N CYS A 159 13.62 0.60 -3.59
CA CYS A 159 14.89 1.17 -4.02
C CYS A 159 14.73 2.25 -5.07
N ASN A 160 15.68 3.18 -5.04
CA ASN A 160 16.05 4.03 -6.16
C ASN A 160 17.58 4.14 -6.13
N ARG A 161 18.27 3.21 -6.79
CA ARG A 161 19.73 3.15 -6.74
C ARG A 161 20.35 4.36 -7.43
N GLN A 162 19.72 4.88 -8.48
CA GLN A 162 20.13 6.13 -9.15
C GLN A 162 20.10 7.34 -8.20
N ALA A 163 19.07 7.46 -7.36
CA ALA A 163 19.01 8.46 -6.29
C ALA A 163 19.89 8.12 -5.07
N GLY A 164 20.45 6.90 -5.01
CA GLY A 164 21.47 6.51 -4.05
C GLY A 164 20.98 5.78 -2.81
N TRP A 165 19.75 5.26 -2.79
CA TRP A 165 19.22 4.54 -1.62
C TRP A 165 18.49 3.23 -1.93
N VAL A 166 18.54 2.33 -0.97
CA VAL A 166 17.89 1.01 -0.98
C VAL A 166 17.34 0.74 0.41
N GLY A 167 16.16 0.15 0.53
CA GLY A 167 15.49 -0.13 1.79
C GLY A 167 14.77 -1.48 1.81
N THR A 168 14.69 -2.09 2.99
CA THR A 168 14.01 -3.37 3.23
C THR A 168 13.37 -3.39 4.62
N GLY A 169 12.39 -4.25 4.81
CA GLY A 169 11.78 -4.51 6.12
C GLY A 169 11.02 -5.83 6.16
N SER A 170 11.10 -6.53 7.29
CA SER A 170 10.19 -7.64 7.64
C SER A 170 9.33 -7.16 8.79
N LEU A 171 8.03 -7.02 8.55
CA LEU A 171 7.11 -6.23 9.35
C LEU A 171 5.96 -7.09 9.88
N ASP A 172 5.79 -7.10 11.19
CA ASP A 172 4.70 -7.83 11.86
C ASP A 172 3.60 -6.87 12.28
N PHE A 173 2.39 -7.07 11.78
CA PHE A 173 1.26 -6.24 12.16
C PHE A 173 0.55 -6.81 13.38
N VAL A 174 0.69 -6.13 14.51
CA VAL A 174 0.14 -6.56 15.80
C VAL A 174 -0.99 -5.63 16.22
N THR A 175 -2.11 -6.22 16.60
CA THR A 175 -3.27 -5.48 17.11
C THR A 175 -3.66 -5.98 18.48
N THR A 176 -3.85 -5.08 19.44
CA THR A 176 -4.09 -5.41 20.85
C THR A 176 -5.26 -4.61 21.41
N PHE A 177 -6.15 -5.28 22.14
CA PHE A 177 -7.17 -4.61 22.93
C PHE A 177 -6.64 -4.30 24.33
N ASN A 178 -6.64 -3.04 24.72
CA ASN A 178 -6.04 -2.55 25.99
C ASN A 178 -7.10 -2.28 27.07
N GLY A 179 -8.34 -2.75 26.89
CA GLY A 179 -9.47 -2.36 27.72
C GLY A 179 -10.10 -1.08 27.18
N LEU A 180 -9.72 0.09 27.68
CA LEU A 180 -10.35 1.36 27.26
C LEU A 180 -9.94 1.86 25.86
N SER A 181 -8.93 1.22 25.27
CA SER A 181 -8.40 1.55 23.94
C SER A 181 -8.03 0.28 23.18
N ALA A 182 -7.77 0.41 21.89
CA ALA A 182 -7.12 -0.61 21.07
C ALA A 182 -5.88 -0.02 20.42
N SER A 183 -4.82 -0.79 20.27
CA SER A 183 -3.62 -0.37 19.55
C SER A 183 -3.36 -1.26 18.34
N ALA A 184 -2.83 -0.66 17.28
CA ALA A 184 -2.37 -1.33 16.07
C ALA A 184 -0.95 -0.84 15.78
N GLY A 185 0.02 -1.72 15.82
CA GLY A 185 1.43 -1.38 15.61
C GLY A 185 2.07 -2.28 14.57
N ILE A 186 3.09 -1.75 13.91
CA ILE A 186 4.00 -2.55 13.10
C ILE A 186 5.24 -2.82 13.94
N GLN A 187 5.52 -4.08 14.22
CA GLN A 187 6.78 -4.52 14.82
C GLN A 187 7.77 -4.87 13.71
N GLY A 188 9.06 -4.78 14.04
CA GLY A 188 10.15 -4.89 13.07
C GLY A 188 10.85 -3.55 12.84
N LEU A 189 11.89 -3.59 12.02
CA LEU A 189 12.71 -2.43 11.67
C LEU A 189 12.72 -2.28 10.16
N ILE A 190 12.66 -1.02 9.70
CA ILE A 190 13.13 -0.68 8.36
C ILE A 190 14.63 -0.56 8.42
N LYS A 191 15.30 -1.15 7.43
CA LYS A 191 16.73 -1.00 7.17
C LYS A 191 16.87 -0.27 5.84
N ALA A 192 17.66 0.78 5.79
CA ALA A 192 17.98 1.49 4.55
C ALA A 192 19.48 1.77 4.44
N LYS A 193 20.01 1.74 3.23
CA LYS A 193 21.40 2.07 2.92
C LYS A 193 21.42 3.31 2.04
N PHE A 194 22.19 4.32 2.44
CA PHE A 194 22.60 5.40 1.56
C PHE A 194 23.92 5.02 0.89
N THR A 195 23.80 4.43 -0.29
CA THR A 195 24.87 3.73 -1.01
C THR A 195 26.07 4.62 -1.35
N LYS A 196 25.86 5.93 -1.53
CA LYS A 196 26.92 6.90 -1.81
C LYS A 196 27.92 7.03 -0.66
N PHE A 197 27.46 6.86 0.58
CA PHE A 197 28.25 7.04 1.80
C PHE A 197 28.50 5.72 2.55
N ASP A 198 27.94 4.62 2.04
CA ASP A 198 27.92 3.30 2.69
C ASP A 198 27.44 3.35 4.15
N GLU A 199 26.34 4.08 4.35
CA GLU A 199 25.74 4.24 5.67
C GLU A 199 24.44 3.45 5.77
N ASP A 200 24.30 2.69 6.85
CA ASP A 200 23.10 1.92 7.16
C ASP A 200 22.30 2.61 8.25
N TYR A 201 21.02 2.76 7.96
CA TYR A 201 20.02 3.39 8.81
C TYR A 201 18.99 2.36 9.22
N GLU A 202 18.62 2.36 10.49
CA GLU A 202 17.59 1.47 11.05
C GLU A 202 16.59 2.30 11.85
N TRP A 203 15.29 2.06 11.66
CA TRP A 203 14.26 2.64 12.52
C TRP A 203 13.01 1.77 12.64
N ASN A 204 12.26 1.96 13.73
CA ASN A 204 10.99 1.30 14.00
C ASN A 204 9.79 2.15 13.54
N PHE A 205 8.58 1.57 13.59
CA PHE A 205 7.32 2.27 13.34
C PHE A 205 6.66 2.78 14.63
N PRO A 206 5.79 3.79 14.55
CA PRO A 206 4.91 4.14 15.65
C PRO A 206 3.69 3.21 15.67
N MET A 207 2.80 3.39 16.65
CA MET A 207 1.53 2.66 16.72
C MET A 207 0.36 3.61 16.53
N ALA A 208 -0.71 3.10 15.91
CA ALA A 208 -2.02 3.72 15.99
C ALA A 208 -2.70 3.31 17.30
N LEU A 209 -3.26 4.27 18.02
CA LEU A 209 -4.05 4.09 19.23
C LEU A 209 -5.47 4.56 18.95
N VAL A 210 -6.44 3.71 19.24
CA VAL A 210 -7.87 3.99 19.10
C VAL A 210 -8.47 4.15 20.49
N THR A 211 -8.94 5.35 20.80
CA THR A 211 -9.58 5.71 22.07
C THR A 211 -11.04 6.08 21.85
N GLY A 212 -11.80 6.26 22.94
CA GLY A 212 -13.23 6.60 22.86
C GLY A 212 -14.12 5.43 22.44
N ILE A 213 -13.64 4.19 22.64
CA ILE A 213 -14.36 2.95 22.34
C ILE A 213 -15.67 2.84 23.12
N TYR A 214 -15.63 3.16 24.42
CA TYR A 214 -16.80 3.14 25.31
C TYR A 214 -17.53 4.48 25.39
N ILE A 215 -16.77 5.58 25.35
CA ILE A 215 -17.27 6.95 25.50
C ILE A 215 -16.84 7.73 24.26
N PRO A 216 -17.75 8.00 23.30
CA PRO A 216 -17.43 8.72 22.07
C PRO A 216 -16.83 10.12 22.29
N PRO A 217 -16.13 10.68 21.29
CA PRO A 217 -15.95 10.16 19.93
C PRO A 217 -14.83 9.12 19.83
N LEU A 218 -15.03 8.15 18.93
CA LEU A 218 -13.97 7.20 18.54
C LEU A 218 -12.86 8.00 17.85
N THR A 219 -11.66 8.01 18.44
CA THR A 219 -10.54 8.83 17.99
C THR A 219 -9.34 7.95 17.71
N MET A 220 -8.73 8.12 16.54
CA MET A 220 -7.46 7.49 16.20
C MET A 220 -6.33 8.51 16.40
N GLU A 221 -5.29 8.06 17.09
CA GLU A 221 -4.08 8.83 17.37
C GLU A 221 -2.86 8.01 16.96
N ILE A 222 -1.80 8.68 16.52
CA ILE A 222 -0.49 8.05 16.38
C ILE A 222 0.26 8.27 17.69
N GLY A 223 0.85 7.22 18.23
CA GLY A 223 1.58 7.22 19.49
C GLY A 223 2.83 6.36 19.45
N GLY A 224 3.64 6.49 20.49
CA GLY A 224 4.89 5.74 20.64
C GLY A 224 6.12 6.50 20.20
N VAL A 225 7.26 5.81 20.21
CA VAL A 225 8.58 6.42 20.02
C VAL A 225 9.26 5.78 18.81
N LEU A 226 9.64 6.62 17.85
CA LEU A 226 10.56 6.26 16.78
C LEU A 226 12.01 6.43 17.25
N ASN A 227 12.85 5.48 16.89
CA ASN A 227 14.28 5.52 17.13
C ASN A 227 15.00 5.27 15.80
N PHE A 228 15.72 6.27 15.32
CA PHE A 228 16.58 6.19 14.14
C PHE A 228 18.02 6.05 14.59
N VAL A 229 18.76 5.16 13.96
CA VAL A 229 20.17 4.94 14.23
C VAL A 229 20.92 4.79 12.92
N CYS A 230 22.05 5.48 12.79
CA CYS A 230 23.06 5.18 11.79
C CYS A 230 24.31 4.67 12.50
N LYS A 231 24.68 3.39 12.31
CA LYS A 231 25.78 2.78 13.06
C LYS A 231 27.14 3.36 12.68
N GLN A 232 27.33 3.64 11.38
CA GLN A 232 28.58 4.13 10.81
C GLN A 232 28.90 5.56 11.25
N SER A 233 27.91 6.46 11.20
CA SER A 233 28.11 7.85 11.58
C SER A 233 27.95 8.09 13.08
N GLY A 234 27.22 7.21 13.80
CA GLY A 234 26.93 7.34 15.23
C GLY A 234 25.76 8.27 15.57
N TYR A 235 25.22 8.99 14.58
CA TYR A 235 24.05 9.85 14.77
C TYR A 235 22.81 9.04 15.12
N LYS A 236 21.96 9.62 15.96
CA LYS A 236 20.70 9.01 16.40
C LYS A 236 19.59 10.04 16.43
N ALA A 237 18.36 9.62 16.18
CA ALA A 237 17.19 10.44 16.42
C ALA A 237 16.15 9.67 17.22
N LYS A 238 15.49 10.36 18.15
CA LYS A 238 14.36 9.83 18.91
C LYS A 238 13.19 10.78 18.74
N VAL A 239 12.06 10.29 18.22
CA VAL A 239 10.84 11.09 18.00
C VAL A 239 9.66 10.44 18.70
N GLU A 240 9.10 11.12 19.68
CA GLU A 240 7.91 10.70 20.41
C GLU A 240 6.66 11.33 19.79
N PHE A 241 5.73 10.48 19.35
CA PHE A 241 4.37 10.87 19.04
C PHE A 241 3.57 10.91 20.33
N LYS A 242 3.07 12.09 20.69
CA LYS A 242 2.27 12.25 21.90
C LYS A 242 0.84 11.84 21.63
N THR A 243 0.26 11.15 22.61
CA THR A 243 -1.16 10.88 22.67
C THR A 243 -1.84 11.87 23.60
N MET A 244 -3.14 12.08 23.42
CA MET A 244 -3.95 12.83 24.36
C MET A 244 -3.85 12.25 25.77
N SER A 245 -3.80 13.12 26.77
CA SER A 245 -3.97 12.73 28.17
C SER A 245 -5.46 12.78 28.51
N MET A 246 -5.88 11.98 29.50
CA MET A 246 -7.27 11.91 29.96
C MET A 246 -7.87 13.28 30.32
N PHE A 247 -7.04 14.26 30.69
CA PHE A 247 -7.47 15.60 31.13
C PHE A 247 -7.04 16.75 30.19
N SER A 248 -6.33 16.46 29.09
CA SER A 248 -5.85 17.52 28.20
C SER A 248 -5.63 17.02 26.77
N SER A 249 -6.26 17.73 25.82
CA SER A 249 -6.06 17.56 24.38
C SER A 249 -4.86 18.35 23.83
N SER A 250 -4.08 19.02 24.68
CA SER A 250 -2.96 19.88 24.25
C SER A 250 -1.89 19.12 23.45
N ASN A 251 -1.75 17.82 23.69
CA ASN A 251 -0.82 16.93 23.01
C ASN A 251 -1.35 16.32 21.71
N TYR A 252 -2.61 16.59 21.32
CA TYR A 252 -3.22 15.97 20.15
C TYR A 252 -2.39 16.23 18.88
N ARG A 253 -1.96 15.15 18.23
CA ARG A 253 -1.12 15.15 17.01
C ARG A 253 0.23 15.85 17.15
N GLN A 254 0.70 16.04 18.37
CA GLN A 254 2.01 16.64 18.62
C GLN A 254 3.12 15.60 18.60
N ILE A 255 4.31 16.04 18.21
CA ILE A 255 5.55 15.28 18.40
C ILE A 255 6.58 16.07 19.18
N ASN A 256 7.47 15.34 19.84
CA ASN A 256 8.74 15.85 20.37
C ASN A 256 9.87 14.96 19.86
N GLY A 257 10.83 15.53 19.15
CA GLY A 257 11.99 14.83 18.59
C GLY A 257 13.30 15.43 19.05
N ILE A 258 14.32 14.58 19.17
CA ILE A 258 15.70 14.98 19.42
C ILE A 258 16.60 14.24 18.42
N ILE A 259 17.50 14.98 17.78
CA ILE A 259 18.62 14.41 17.02
C ILE A 259 19.88 14.64 17.84
N SER A 260 20.65 13.58 18.05
CA SER A 260 21.91 13.59 18.78
C SER A 260 23.08 13.29 17.86
N ASP A 261 24.21 13.93 18.14
CA ASP A 261 25.49 13.65 17.51
C ASP A 261 26.08 12.30 17.99
N PRO A 262 27.25 11.89 17.46
CA PRO A 262 27.87 10.61 17.80
C PRO A 262 28.28 10.48 19.28
N GLU A 263 28.49 11.59 19.98
CA GLU A 263 28.79 11.63 21.42
C GLU A 263 27.51 11.51 22.28
N GLY A 264 26.34 11.48 21.63
CA GLY A 264 25.03 11.43 22.28
C GLY A 264 24.49 12.79 22.70
N LYS A 265 25.17 13.89 22.36
CA LYS A 265 24.75 15.24 22.71
C LYS A 265 23.58 15.68 21.80
N PRO A 266 22.46 16.15 22.36
CA PRO A 266 21.36 16.69 21.57
C PRO A 266 21.78 17.93 20.78
N ILE A 267 21.67 17.87 19.45
CA ILE A 267 22.01 18.97 18.53
C ILE A 267 20.78 19.61 17.89
N TYR A 268 19.69 18.86 17.69
CA TYR A 268 18.42 19.38 17.21
C TYR A 268 17.26 18.97 18.09
N GLU A 269 16.25 19.82 18.13
CA GLU A 269 14.94 19.53 18.70
C GLU A 269 13.87 19.72 17.63
N ILE A 270 12.97 18.76 17.49
CA ILE A 270 11.85 18.78 16.55
C ILE A 270 10.56 18.86 17.37
N ASN A 271 9.66 19.77 17.03
CA ASN A 271 8.37 19.90 17.72
C ASN A 271 7.31 20.47 16.77
N GLY A 272 6.05 20.28 17.12
CA GLY A 272 4.92 20.81 16.36
C GLY A 272 3.88 19.73 16.13
N ARG A 273 3.04 19.96 15.12
CA ARG A 273 1.93 19.10 14.74
C ARG A 273 2.23 18.44 13.40
N TYR A 274 2.24 17.12 13.36
CA TYR A 274 2.58 16.38 12.13
C TYR A 274 1.52 16.52 11.02
N ASP A 275 0.32 17.01 11.36
CA ASP A 275 -0.77 17.27 10.43
C ASP A 275 -0.88 18.74 9.98
N GLU A 276 -0.04 19.64 10.51
CA GLU A 276 -0.05 21.07 10.17
C GLU A 276 1.36 21.55 9.80
N GLU A 277 2.23 21.72 10.80
CA GLU A 277 3.61 22.17 10.63
C GLU A 277 4.49 21.62 11.75
N LEU A 278 5.66 21.14 11.35
CA LEU A 278 6.75 20.78 12.25
C LEU A 278 7.85 21.83 12.18
N PHE A 279 8.53 22.06 13.30
CA PHE A 279 9.68 22.95 13.42
C PHE A 279 10.90 22.17 13.89
N ILE A 280 12.08 22.61 13.44
CA ILE A 280 13.36 22.12 13.93
C ILE A 280 14.17 23.29 14.51
N THR A 281 14.72 23.09 15.70
CA THR A 281 15.54 24.08 16.42
C THR A 281 16.95 23.54 16.56
N ASP A 282 17.95 24.27 16.07
CA ASP A 282 19.35 23.97 16.33
C ASP A 282 19.69 24.36 17.77
N LYS A 283 20.13 23.40 18.59
CA LYS A 283 20.38 23.63 20.01
C LYS A 283 21.68 24.42 20.26
N ARG A 284 22.57 24.48 19.28
CA ARG A 284 23.86 25.19 19.32
C ARG A 284 23.64 26.68 19.00
N THR A 285 22.89 26.98 17.95
CA THR A 285 22.64 28.37 17.50
C THR A 285 21.36 28.99 18.07
N LYS A 286 20.44 28.16 18.60
CA LYS A 286 19.07 28.52 19.00
C LYS A 286 18.16 28.97 17.86
N GLU A 287 18.59 28.78 16.62
CA GLU A 287 17.78 29.08 15.45
C GLU A 287 16.65 28.06 15.32
N LYS A 288 15.41 28.55 15.24
CA LYS A 288 14.21 27.75 14.97
C LYS A 288 13.75 28.03 13.55
N LYS A 289 13.56 26.97 12.76
CA LYS A 289 13.04 27.04 11.40
C LYS A 289 11.90 26.05 11.19
N SER A 290 11.08 26.31 10.18
CA SER A 290 10.11 25.33 9.71
C SER A 290 10.86 24.08 9.23
N PHE A 291 10.43 22.92 9.71
CA PHE A 291 10.94 21.64 9.24
C PHE A 291 10.17 21.21 8.01
N PHE A 292 8.83 21.24 8.07
CA PHE A 292 7.96 21.24 6.89
C PHE A 292 6.57 21.74 7.27
N LYS A 293 5.85 22.25 6.26
CA LYS A 293 4.41 22.53 6.31
C LYS A 293 3.66 21.54 5.45
N VAL A 294 2.58 20.97 5.99
CA VAL A 294 1.76 19.99 5.26
C VAL A 294 1.16 20.59 3.98
N GLU A 295 0.76 21.86 4.00
CA GLU A 295 0.24 22.55 2.80
C GLU A 295 1.29 22.74 1.69
N GLU A 296 2.58 22.74 2.04
CA GLU A 296 3.67 22.77 1.06
C GLU A 296 3.99 21.36 0.55
N LEU A 297 4.04 20.37 1.45
CA LEU A 297 4.24 18.96 1.10
C LEU A 297 3.17 18.47 0.10
N LYS A 298 1.91 18.82 0.30
CA LYS A 298 0.83 18.44 -0.62
C LYS A 298 1.07 18.87 -2.08
N LYS A 299 1.87 19.91 -2.32
CA LYS A 299 2.19 20.41 -3.66
C LYS A 299 3.30 19.61 -4.35
N THR A 300 4.11 18.90 -3.58
CA THR A 300 5.23 18.08 -4.06
C THR A 300 4.93 16.59 -3.96
N LYS A 301 3.69 16.20 -3.63
CA LYS A 301 3.23 14.82 -3.57
C LYS A 301 3.55 14.11 -4.88
N GLU A 302 4.35 13.06 -4.80
CA GLU A 302 4.68 12.24 -5.96
C GLU A 302 3.56 11.24 -6.25
N GLN A 303 3.21 11.11 -7.52
CA GLN A 303 2.13 10.23 -7.95
C GLN A 303 2.62 8.78 -8.03
N ARG A 304 1.96 7.92 -7.26
CA ARG A 304 2.14 6.48 -7.33
C ARG A 304 1.62 5.95 -8.67
N LEU A 305 2.44 5.16 -9.34
CA LEU A 305 2.05 4.47 -10.57
C LEU A 305 1.61 3.04 -10.25
N VAL A 306 0.46 2.65 -10.77
CA VAL A 306 -0.16 1.34 -10.55
C VAL A 306 -0.15 0.53 -11.83
N ARG A 307 -0.42 -0.76 -11.74
CA ARG A 307 -0.56 -1.60 -12.94
C ARG A 307 -2.01 -1.64 -13.39
N GLU A 308 -2.23 -1.87 -14.67
CA GLU A 308 -3.56 -2.08 -15.21
C GLU A 308 -4.24 -3.29 -14.58
N PHE A 309 -5.48 -3.12 -14.13
CA PHE A 309 -6.22 -4.13 -13.37
C PHE A 309 -6.29 -5.51 -14.08
N ASP A 310 -6.45 -5.50 -15.40
CA ASP A 310 -6.59 -6.71 -16.19
C ASP A 310 -5.28 -7.49 -16.30
N LYS A 311 -4.14 -6.82 -16.13
CA LYS A 311 -2.79 -7.42 -16.11
C LYS A 311 -2.38 -7.95 -14.75
N LEU A 312 -3.12 -7.61 -13.68
CA LEU A 312 -2.81 -8.04 -12.34
C LEU A 312 -2.96 -9.56 -12.20
N HIS A 313 -2.05 -10.16 -11.45
CA HIS A 313 -2.17 -11.55 -11.05
C HIS A 313 -3.28 -11.70 -9.99
N PRO A 314 -4.02 -12.82 -9.90
CA PRO A 314 -5.09 -12.99 -8.89
C PRO A 314 -4.66 -12.87 -7.43
N PHE A 315 -3.38 -13.06 -7.11
CA PHE A 315 -2.79 -12.87 -5.77
C PHE A 315 -2.20 -11.47 -5.54
N GLU A 316 -2.28 -10.58 -6.51
CA GLU A 316 -1.87 -9.18 -6.33
C GLU A 316 -2.97 -8.45 -5.57
N SER A 317 -2.60 -7.69 -4.53
CA SER A 317 -3.51 -7.22 -3.48
C SER A 317 -4.83 -6.63 -3.99
N GLU A 318 -4.77 -5.76 -5.01
CA GLU A 318 -5.96 -5.09 -5.54
C GLU A 318 -6.94 -6.07 -6.21
N LYS A 319 -6.44 -7.03 -6.98
CA LYS A 319 -7.28 -8.02 -7.68
C LYS A 319 -7.81 -9.09 -6.74
N LEU A 320 -6.98 -9.52 -5.79
CA LEU A 320 -7.33 -10.51 -4.77
C LEU A 320 -8.53 -10.05 -3.92
N PHE A 321 -8.52 -8.79 -3.50
CA PHE A 321 -9.56 -8.21 -2.64
C PHE A 321 -10.66 -7.46 -3.40
N LYS A 322 -10.62 -7.39 -4.74
CA LYS A 322 -11.54 -6.58 -5.56
C LYS A 322 -13.01 -6.67 -5.14
N ARG A 323 -13.53 -7.88 -4.97
CA ARG A 323 -14.95 -8.10 -4.62
C ARG A 323 -15.28 -7.64 -3.20
N VAL A 324 -14.34 -7.79 -2.26
CA VAL A 324 -14.47 -7.26 -0.89
C VAL A 324 -14.46 -5.73 -0.93
N SER A 325 -13.51 -5.13 -1.66
CA SER A 325 -13.41 -3.69 -1.82
C SER A 325 -14.68 -3.10 -2.46
N ASP A 326 -15.15 -3.68 -3.57
CA ASP A 326 -16.38 -3.25 -4.25
C ASP A 326 -17.60 -3.28 -3.34
N ALA A 327 -17.75 -4.35 -2.55
CA ALA A 327 -18.86 -4.48 -1.61
C ALA A 327 -18.78 -3.42 -0.49
N ILE A 328 -17.58 -3.16 0.05
CA ILE A 328 -17.37 -2.08 1.04
C ILE A 328 -17.70 -0.71 0.44
N ILE A 329 -17.25 -0.43 -0.78
CA ILE A 329 -17.48 0.85 -1.48
C ILE A 329 -18.98 1.04 -1.74
N LYS A 330 -19.69 -0.02 -2.14
CA LYS A 330 -21.15 -0.02 -2.32
C LYS A 330 -21.94 -0.05 -0.99
N ASN A 331 -21.23 -0.03 0.14
CA ASN A 331 -21.79 -0.17 1.48
C ASN A 331 -22.61 -1.46 1.71
N ASP A 332 -22.34 -2.52 0.95
CA ASP A 332 -22.93 -3.84 1.13
C ASP A 332 -22.08 -4.66 2.11
N GLN A 333 -22.41 -4.51 3.40
CA GLN A 333 -21.66 -5.13 4.48
C GLN A 333 -21.81 -6.66 4.50
N ASN A 334 -22.94 -7.19 4.06
CA ASN A 334 -23.18 -8.63 4.04
C ASN A 334 -22.32 -9.28 2.96
N LEU A 335 -22.34 -8.72 1.74
CA LEU A 335 -21.51 -9.21 0.65
C LEU A 335 -20.02 -9.05 0.97
N ALA A 336 -19.62 -7.93 1.58
CA ALA A 336 -18.22 -7.72 1.97
C ALA A 336 -17.75 -8.81 2.96
N MET A 337 -18.61 -9.19 3.91
CA MET A 337 -18.28 -10.24 4.90
C MET A 337 -18.23 -11.62 4.25
N GLU A 338 -19.17 -11.93 3.35
CA GLU A 338 -19.20 -13.17 2.60
C GLU A 338 -17.96 -13.33 1.72
N GLU A 339 -17.61 -12.31 0.92
CA GLU A 339 -16.45 -12.35 0.04
C GLU A 339 -15.13 -12.46 0.83
N LYS A 340 -15.05 -11.76 1.97
CA LYS A 340 -13.90 -11.89 2.88
C LYS A 340 -13.80 -13.29 3.46
N PHE A 341 -14.92 -13.89 3.88
CA PHE A 341 -14.96 -15.26 4.40
C PHE A 341 -14.49 -16.27 3.35
N VAL A 342 -14.91 -16.12 2.09
CA VAL A 342 -14.49 -17.01 1.00
C VAL A 342 -12.97 -17.01 0.83
N LEU A 343 -12.34 -15.84 0.83
CA LEU A 343 -10.87 -15.72 0.73
C LEU A 343 -10.15 -16.36 1.93
N GLU A 344 -10.64 -16.11 3.15
CA GLU A 344 -10.07 -16.70 4.36
C GLU A 344 -10.20 -18.22 4.40
N GLU A 345 -11.35 -18.76 3.97
CA GLU A 345 -11.59 -20.20 3.96
C GLU A 345 -10.76 -20.90 2.87
N ALA A 346 -10.58 -20.26 1.71
CA ALA A 346 -9.65 -20.72 0.69
C ALA A 346 -8.21 -20.81 1.23
N GLN A 347 -7.77 -19.80 2.01
CA GLN A 347 -6.47 -19.83 2.67
C GLN A 347 -6.37 -20.91 3.75
N ARG A 348 -7.42 -21.13 4.56
CA ARG A 348 -7.46 -22.23 5.55
C ARG A 348 -7.37 -23.59 4.85
N THR A 349 -8.07 -23.74 3.73
CA THR A 349 -8.06 -24.96 2.92
C THR A 349 -6.69 -25.21 2.31
N GLN A 350 -6.04 -24.18 1.74
CA GLN A 350 -4.69 -24.33 1.18
C GLN A 350 -3.68 -24.76 2.24
N ARG A 351 -3.77 -24.22 3.45
CA ARG A 351 -2.90 -24.61 4.57
C ARG A 351 -3.07 -26.09 4.91
N LYS A 352 -4.31 -26.58 5.03
CA LYS A 352 -4.59 -28.01 5.26
C LYS A 352 -4.00 -28.88 4.14
N LEU A 353 -4.19 -28.51 2.88
CA LEU A 353 -3.63 -29.23 1.74
C LEU A 353 -2.09 -29.28 1.78
N ASN A 354 -1.45 -28.17 2.18
CA ASN A 354 0.00 -28.09 2.32
C ASN A 354 0.50 -28.96 3.47
N ASP A 355 -0.19 -28.96 4.63
CA ASP A 355 0.14 -29.78 5.79
C ASP A 355 -0.01 -31.28 5.47
N GLU A 356 -1.08 -31.68 4.79
CA GLU A 356 -1.32 -33.05 4.34
C GLU A 356 -0.25 -33.54 3.37
N LYS A 357 0.14 -32.68 2.41
CA LYS A 357 1.20 -32.94 1.44
C LYS A 357 2.61 -32.76 2.02
N LYS A 358 2.73 -32.25 3.25
CA LYS A 358 3.99 -31.86 3.92
C LYS A 358 4.87 -30.95 3.04
N VAL A 359 4.24 -29.98 2.39
CA VAL A 359 4.91 -28.99 1.54
C VAL A 359 4.80 -27.61 2.18
N GLU A 360 5.91 -26.89 2.24
CA GLU A 360 5.87 -25.47 2.59
C GLU A 360 5.46 -24.66 1.36
N GLN A 361 4.59 -23.66 1.55
CA GLN A 361 4.23 -22.77 0.45
C GLN A 361 5.42 -21.83 0.17
N GLU A 362 5.99 -21.96 -1.02
CA GLU A 362 7.10 -21.15 -1.52
C GLU A 362 6.75 -19.64 -1.55
N ARG A 363 7.72 -18.80 -1.16
CA ARG A 363 7.69 -17.35 -1.42
C ARG A 363 8.47 -17.01 -2.68
N ARG A 364 7.88 -16.17 -3.52
CA ARG A 364 8.41 -15.95 -4.87
C ARG A 364 9.28 -14.72 -4.96
N LEU A 365 9.08 -13.74 -4.09
CA LEU A 365 9.81 -12.47 -4.10
C LEU A 365 10.88 -12.43 -3.01
N PHE A 366 10.67 -13.16 -1.90
CA PHE A 366 11.60 -13.14 -0.76
C PHE A 366 12.06 -14.54 -0.33
N ASP A 367 13.30 -14.65 0.10
CA ASP A 367 13.91 -15.84 0.71
C ASP A 367 14.05 -15.68 2.23
N LYS A 368 13.70 -16.72 2.96
CA LYS A 368 13.80 -16.78 4.42
C LYS A 368 15.27 -16.85 4.87
N GLN A 369 15.69 -15.97 5.77
CA GLN A 369 17.09 -15.82 6.25
C GLN A 369 17.33 -16.48 7.62
N GLY A 370 16.62 -17.56 7.94
CA GLY A 370 16.87 -18.40 9.11
C GLY A 370 15.85 -18.27 10.25
N SER A 371 15.08 -17.18 10.32
CA SER A 371 13.92 -17.07 11.23
C SER A 371 12.63 -16.76 10.46
N ASP A 372 11.48 -16.98 11.09
CA ASP A 372 10.18 -16.63 10.47
C ASP A 372 9.97 -15.12 10.29
N HIS A 373 10.79 -14.30 10.94
CA HIS A 373 10.71 -12.83 10.92
C HIS A 373 11.81 -12.16 10.08
N ASP A 374 12.64 -12.91 9.38
CA ASP A 374 13.75 -12.36 8.59
C ASP A 374 13.71 -12.88 7.16
N TRP A 375 13.39 -11.98 6.24
CA TRP A 375 13.18 -12.28 4.83
C TRP A 375 13.94 -11.28 3.97
N LYS A 376 14.53 -11.78 2.90
CA LYS A 376 15.39 -11.03 2.00
C LYS A 376 14.84 -11.08 0.59
N TYR A 377 14.74 -9.94 -0.07
CA TYR A 377 14.31 -9.88 -1.46
C TYR A 377 15.33 -10.63 -2.34
N LYS A 378 14.85 -11.54 -3.19
CA LYS A 378 15.71 -12.49 -3.94
C LYS A 378 16.70 -11.78 -4.88
N TRP A 379 16.32 -10.62 -5.39
CA TRP A 379 17.12 -9.81 -6.33
C TRP A 379 17.58 -8.50 -5.73
N GLU A 380 17.77 -8.43 -4.41
CA GLU A 380 18.25 -7.20 -3.79
C GLU A 380 19.62 -6.78 -4.34
N ASN A 381 19.76 -5.50 -4.66
CA ASN A 381 21.02 -4.91 -5.04
C ASN A 381 21.32 -3.74 -4.12
N TRP A 382 22.33 -3.91 -3.26
CA TRP A 382 22.76 -2.91 -2.28
C TRP A 382 23.98 -2.10 -2.76
N ASN A 383 24.46 -2.35 -3.97
CA ASN A 383 25.62 -1.68 -4.52
C ASN A 383 25.28 -0.24 -4.92
N LYS A 384 26.25 0.66 -4.77
CA LYS A 384 26.18 2.01 -5.32
C LYS A 384 25.93 1.94 -6.82
N TYR A 385 25.01 2.78 -7.31
CA TYR A 385 24.77 2.92 -8.74
C TYR A 385 26.00 3.53 -9.44
N ASP A 386 26.41 2.91 -10.54
CA ASP A 386 27.50 3.38 -11.40
C ASP A 386 26.94 4.03 -12.69
N PRO A 387 26.93 5.38 -12.80
CA PRO A 387 26.39 6.08 -13.97
C PRO A 387 27.20 5.87 -15.27
N GLU A 388 28.41 5.33 -15.17
CA GLU A 388 29.24 5.02 -16.34
C GLU A 388 28.89 3.66 -16.95
N THR A 389 28.57 2.67 -16.12
CA THR A 389 28.35 1.28 -16.56
C THR A 389 26.91 0.82 -16.48
N GLU A 390 26.12 1.34 -15.54
CA GLU A 390 24.70 1.01 -15.34
C GLU A 390 23.80 2.00 -16.08
N GLY A 391 22.73 1.46 -16.65
CA GLY A 391 21.69 2.16 -17.39
C GLY A 391 20.35 2.14 -16.64
N GLU A 392 19.27 1.87 -17.36
CA GLU A 392 17.93 1.81 -16.78
C GLU A 392 17.77 0.62 -15.83
N GLU A 393 17.04 0.83 -14.73
CA GLU A 393 16.51 -0.25 -13.89
C GLU A 393 15.06 -0.54 -14.29
N LEU A 394 14.78 -1.82 -14.56
CA LEU A 394 13.47 -2.33 -14.94
C LEU A 394 12.96 -3.26 -13.85
N GLU A 395 11.68 -3.17 -13.55
CA GLU A 395 10.98 -4.17 -12.75
C GLU A 395 10.16 -5.06 -13.70
N ILE A 396 10.34 -6.37 -13.64
CA ILE A 396 9.71 -7.36 -14.53
C ILE A 396 9.10 -8.47 -13.67
N GLY A 397 7.78 -8.45 -13.53
CA GLY A 397 7.02 -9.48 -12.83
C GLY A 397 7.48 -9.79 -11.39
N GLY A 398 7.94 -8.77 -10.67
CA GLY A 398 8.45 -8.81 -9.31
C GLY A 398 9.98 -8.78 -9.19
N LYS A 399 10.71 -8.93 -10.30
CA LYS A 399 12.18 -8.96 -10.36
C LYS A 399 12.73 -7.61 -10.85
N ILE A 400 13.55 -6.95 -10.04
CA ILE A 400 14.23 -5.71 -10.42
C ILE A 400 15.57 -6.05 -11.07
N VAL A 401 15.82 -5.51 -12.25
CA VAL A 401 17.01 -5.78 -13.08
C VAL A 401 17.63 -4.46 -13.52
N THR A 402 18.93 -4.33 -13.28
CA THR A 402 19.72 -3.21 -13.81
C THR A 402 20.33 -3.60 -15.16
N LEU A 403 20.02 -2.84 -16.20
CA LEU A 403 20.66 -2.98 -17.50
C LEU A 403 21.99 -2.23 -17.53
N LYS A 404 22.93 -2.68 -18.36
CA LYS A 404 24.17 -1.91 -18.61
C LYS A 404 23.89 -0.77 -19.59
N LYS A 405 24.67 0.29 -19.46
CA LYS A 405 24.64 1.42 -20.40
C LYS A 405 25.01 0.94 -21.80
N ASN A 406 24.16 1.25 -22.78
CA ASN A 406 24.31 0.79 -24.17
C ASN A 406 24.33 -0.74 -24.33
N GLU A 407 23.75 -1.50 -23.39
CA GLU A 407 23.63 -2.95 -23.52
C GLU A 407 22.83 -3.33 -24.76
N VAL A 408 23.47 -4.04 -25.68
CA VAL A 408 22.76 -4.71 -26.77
C VAL A 408 22.26 -6.04 -26.23
N LEU A 409 20.96 -6.12 -25.97
CA LEU A 409 20.32 -7.33 -25.43
C LEU A 409 20.28 -8.40 -26.51
N ASN A 410 21.15 -9.41 -26.37
CA ASN A 410 21.10 -10.61 -27.19
C ASN A 410 20.08 -11.62 -26.61
N GLU A 411 19.77 -12.67 -27.37
CA GLU A 411 18.80 -13.67 -26.93
C GLU A 411 19.16 -14.29 -25.58
N GLU A 412 20.42 -14.66 -25.36
CA GLU A 412 20.86 -15.32 -24.12
C GLU A 412 20.62 -14.45 -22.90
N ARG A 413 20.98 -13.17 -22.99
CA ARG A 413 20.76 -12.19 -21.92
C ARG A 413 19.28 -11.98 -21.65
N ILE A 414 18.44 -11.95 -22.68
CA ILE A 414 16.99 -11.87 -22.51
C ILE A 414 16.44 -13.15 -21.86
N LYS A 415 16.92 -14.34 -22.25
CA LYS A 415 16.53 -15.62 -21.61
C LYS A 415 16.87 -15.58 -20.12
N GLU A 416 18.03 -15.06 -19.75
CA GLU A 416 18.49 -14.92 -18.37
C GLU A 416 17.64 -13.90 -17.56
N ILE A 417 17.32 -12.76 -18.16
CA ILE A 417 16.48 -11.75 -17.51
C ILE A 417 15.08 -12.32 -17.25
N LEU A 418 14.50 -12.97 -18.27
CA LEU A 418 13.15 -13.53 -18.21
C LEU A 418 13.07 -14.90 -17.52
N SER A 419 14.20 -15.52 -17.16
CA SER A 419 14.18 -16.75 -16.39
C SER A 419 13.70 -16.49 -14.97
N ASP A 420 12.85 -17.39 -14.49
CA ASP A 420 12.34 -17.40 -13.12
C ASP A 420 11.61 -16.11 -12.71
N ILE A 421 10.89 -15.48 -13.66
CA ILE A 421 9.99 -14.35 -13.33
C ILE A 421 8.93 -14.84 -12.34
N PRO A 422 8.82 -14.22 -11.14
CA PRO A 422 7.85 -14.62 -10.12
C PRO A 422 6.40 -14.58 -10.57
N TYR A 423 6.01 -13.44 -11.13
CA TYR A 423 4.63 -13.08 -11.42
C TYR A 423 4.57 -12.30 -12.75
N PRO A 424 4.66 -12.98 -13.90
CA PRO A 424 4.54 -12.32 -15.20
C PRO A 424 3.14 -11.68 -15.34
N ASP A 425 3.02 -10.75 -16.29
CA ASP A 425 1.73 -10.16 -16.65
C ASP A 425 0.73 -11.28 -16.98
N TRP A 426 -0.39 -11.28 -16.28
CA TRP A 426 -1.43 -12.27 -16.47
C TRP A 426 -2.49 -11.74 -17.43
N LYS A 427 -3.08 -12.62 -18.23
CA LYS A 427 -4.23 -12.33 -19.08
C LYS A 427 -5.42 -13.15 -18.62
N GLU A 428 -6.58 -12.49 -18.58
CA GLU A 428 -7.82 -13.17 -18.28
C GLU A 428 -8.09 -14.30 -19.28
N GLY A 429 -8.59 -15.44 -18.79
CA GLY A 429 -8.79 -16.66 -19.57
C GLY A 429 -7.64 -17.68 -19.48
N GLU A 430 -6.44 -17.29 -19.05
CA GLU A 430 -5.31 -18.21 -18.83
C GLU A 430 -5.23 -18.67 -17.37
N GLU A 431 -4.72 -19.89 -17.11
CA GLU A 431 -4.41 -20.30 -15.74
C GLU A 431 -3.14 -19.55 -15.27
N PRO A 432 -3.23 -18.68 -14.24
CA PRO A 432 -2.08 -17.92 -13.80
C PRO A 432 -0.97 -18.85 -13.30
N PRO A 433 0.31 -18.53 -13.58
CA PRO A 433 1.43 -19.24 -12.97
C PRO A 433 1.27 -19.26 -11.44
N HIS A 434 1.50 -20.43 -10.85
CA HIS A 434 1.51 -20.59 -9.39
C HIS A 434 0.16 -20.36 -8.69
N MET A 435 -0.94 -20.44 -9.45
CA MET A 435 -2.29 -20.44 -8.89
C MET A 435 -2.46 -21.59 -7.88
N LEU A 436 -2.83 -21.23 -6.64
CA LEU A 436 -3.06 -22.19 -5.56
C LEU A 436 -4.37 -22.96 -5.80
N GLU A 437 -4.36 -24.26 -5.48
CA GLU A 437 -5.47 -25.19 -5.75
C GLU A 437 -6.79 -24.70 -5.14
N SER A 438 -6.77 -24.28 -3.87
CA SER A 438 -7.97 -23.80 -3.18
C SER A 438 -8.45 -22.42 -3.66
N PHE A 439 -7.66 -21.73 -4.50
CA PHE A 439 -7.98 -20.40 -5.04
C PHE A 439 -8.36 -20.42 -6.52
N LYS A 440 -8.38 -21.60 -7.17
CA LYS A 440 -8.79 -21.72 -8.58
C LYS A 440 -10.19 -21.19 -8.87
N PHE A 441 -11.08 -21.21 -7.88
CA PHE A 441 -12.43 -20.63 -7.99
C PHE A 441 -12.42 -19.12 -8.31
N LEU A 442 -11.33 -18.40 -8.02
CA LEU A 442 -11.20 -16.99 -8.38
C LEU A 442 -11.27 -16.80 -9.90
N LEU A 443 -10.71 -17.75 -10.67
CA LEU A 443 -10.71 -17.67 -12.14
C LEU A 443 -12.14 -17.71 -12.70
N ASP A 444 -13.01 -18.53 -12.11
CA ASP A 444 -14.42 -18.60 -12.50
C ASP A 444 -15.20 -17.35 -12.09
N ARG A 445 -14.74 -16.64 -11.05
CA ARG A 445 -15.37 -15.42 -10.57
C ARG A 445 -15.04 -14.21 -11.44
N TYR A 446 -13.87 -14.18 -12.07
CA TYR A 446 -13.51 -13.10 -12.99
C TYR A 446 -14.24 -13.24 -14.34
N LYS A 447 -14.31 -14.46 -14.90
CA LYS A 447 -15.05 -14.74 -16.15
C LYS A 447 -16.51 -14.29 -16.13
N LYS A 448 -17.21 -14.43 -15.00
CA LYS A 448 -18.62 -14.04 -14.87
C LYS A 448 -18.87 -12.53 -14.89
N VAL A 449 -17.83 -11.71 -14.75
CA VAL A 449 -17.97 -10.25 -14.77
C VAL A 449 -18.05 -9.73 -16.22
N GLU A 450 -17.35 -10.35 -17.17
CA GLU A 450 -17.48 -10.03 -18.61
C GLU A 450 -18.85 -10.47 -19.16
N ASP A 451 -19.29 -11.70 -18.88
CA ASP A 451 -20.62 -12.19 -19.29
C ASP A 451 -21.78 -11.29 -18.82
N ASN A 452 -21.61 -10.55 -17.72
CA ASN A 452 -22.60 -9.60 -17.21
C ASN A 452 -22.39 -8.18 -17.75
N LYS A 453 -21.16 -7.75 -18.04
CA LYS A 453 -20.89 -6.46 -18.71
C LYS A 453 -21.35 -6.50 -20.17
N ASP A 454 -21.06 -7.58 -20.88
CA ASP A 454 -21.49 -7.78 -22.27
C ASP A 454 -23.02 -7.82 -22.35
N LYS A 455 -23.68 -8.48 -21.39
CA LYS A 455 -25.16 -8.46 -21.29
C LYS A 455 -25.72 -7.10 -20.89
N GLU A 456 -25.03 -6.31 -20.06
CA GLU A 456 -25.45 -4.95 -19.72
C GLU A 456 -25.24 -3.96 -20.88
N GLU A 457 -24.24 -4.18 -21.73
CA GLU A 457 -24.01 -3.42 -22.96
C GLU A 457 -25.00 -3.83 -24.07
N GLU A 458 -25.24 -5.12 -24.29
CA GLU A 458 -26.30 -5.62 -25.18
C GLU A 458 -27.68 -5.11 -24.76
N ASN A 459 -28.02 -5.13 -23.46
CA ASN A 459 -29.29 -4.58 -22.97
C ASN A 459 -29.39 -3.05 -23.11
N LYS A 460 -28.27 -2.32 -23.18
CA LYS A 460 -28.26 -0.87 -23.45
C LYS A 460 -28.42 -0.57 -24.94
N GLU A 461 -27.84 -1.39 -25.82
CA GLU A 461 -28.05 -1.28 -27.27
C GLU A 461 -29.47 -1.68 -27.66
N ASP A 462 -30.03 -2.74 -27.09
CA ASP A 462 -31.42 -3.15 -27.31
C ASP A 462 -32.42 -2.09 -26.82
N ASN A 463 -32.17 -1.45 -25.67
CA ASN A 463 -33.02 -0.36 -25.20
C ASN A 463 -32.92 0.90 -26.08
N LYS A 464 -31.75 1.19 -26.65
CA LYS A 464 -31.58 2.29 -27.63
C LYS A 464 -32.31 2.01 -28.94
N GLU A 465 -32.22 0.79 -29.47
CA GLU A 465 -32.99 0.40 -30.66
C GLU A 465 -34.51 0.43 -30.42
N THR A 466 -34.95 0.15 -29.19
CA THR A 466 -36.37 0.17 -28.82
C THR A 466 -36.90 1.60 -28.63
N GLU A 467 -36.05 2.54 -28.23
CA GLU A 467 -36.38 3.97 -28.17
C GLU A 467 -36.37 4.64 -29.56
N GLU A 468 -35.41 4.32 -30.43
CA GLU A 468 -35.37 4.83 -31.81
C GLU A 468 -36.57 4.32 -32.64
N LYS A 469 -37.01 3.06 -32.43
CA LYS A 469 -38.23 2.52 -33.07
C LYS A 469 -39.55 3.11 -32.52
N LYS A 470 -39.52 3.84 -31.39
CA LYS A 470 -40.70 4.56 -30.86
C LYS A 470 -40.79 6.00 -31.36
N GLU A 471 -39.69 6.60 -31.81
CA GLU A 471 -39.69 7.95 -32.39
C GLU A 471 -40.03 7.99 -33.89
N GLU A 472 -40.04 6.84 -34.59
CA GLU A 472 -40.45 6.73 -36.00
C GLU A 472 -41.92 6.30 -36.21
N ALA A 473 -42.84 6.66 -35.31
CA ALA A 473 -44.27 6.52 -35.57
C ALA A 473 -44.81 7.77 -36.32
N PRO A 474 -45.41 7.64 -37.53
CA PRO A 474 -45.83 8.80 -38.30
C PRO A 474 -47.04 9.50 -37.67
N ILE A 475 -46.91 10.82 -37.49
CA ILE A 475 -47.98 11.74 -37.08
C ILE A 475 -49.03 11.76 -38.20
N ASN A 476 -50.24 11.29 -37.90
CA ASN A 476 -51.38 11.35 -38.82
C ASN A 476 -52.16 12.65 -38.57
N GLU A 477 -52.03 13.62 -39.48
CA GLU A 477 -52.87 14.81 -39.52
C GLU A 477 -54.28 14.45 -39.99
N ASN A 478 -55.26 14.59 -39.10
CA ASN A 478 -56.62 15.09 -39.34
C ASN A 478 -57.50 14.80 -38.11
N ASP A 479 -57.76 15.82 -37.30
CA ASP A 479 -59.12 16.36 -37.24
C ASP A 479 -59.22 17.55 -36.27
N SER A 480 -59.82 18.60 -36.83
CA SER A 480 -60.26 19.80 -36.16
C SER A 480 -61.35 19.51 -35.14
N LEU A 481 -61.30 20.15 -33.96
CA LEU A 481 -62.37 20.98 -33.39
C LEU A 481 -62.02 21.36 -31.94
N CYS A 482 -61.73 22.64 -31.74
CA CYS A 482 -61.64 23.28 -30.44
C CYS A 482 -63.05 23.72 -30.00
N PRO A 483 -63.41 23.56 -28.71
CA PRO A 483 -64.18 24.63 -28.07
C PRO A 483 -63.59 25.10 -26.74
N LYS A 484 -63.84 26.39 -26.53
CA LYS A 484 -63.43 27.30 -25.46
C LYS A 484 -63.77 26.84 -24.03
N ALA A 485 -62.82 27.12 -23.15
CA ALA A 485 -62.92 27.76 -21.82
C ALA A 485 -64.09 27.43 -20.88
N VAL A 486 -63.76 26.98 -19.66
CA VAL A 486 -64.38 27.49 -18.42
C VAL A 486 -63.35 27.53 -17.29
N VAL A 487 -63.24 28.70 -16.67
CA VAL A 487 -62.55 29.02 -15.41
C VAL A 487 -63.35 28.49 -14.22
N ALA A 488 -62.69 27.88 -13.23
CA ALA A 488 -63.19 27.90 -11.86
C ALA A 488 -62.04 27.80 -10.84
N LYS A 489 -61.94 28.82 -10.00
CA LYS A 489 -61.19 28.84 -8.74
C LYS A 489 -61.93 28.01 -7.68
N ALA A 490 -61.18 27.33 -6.82
CA ALA A 490 -61.36 27.32 -5.37
C ALA A 490 -59.98 27.12 -4.74
#